data_AF-A0A6H5JGP3-F1
#
_entry.id   AF-A0A6H5JGP3-F1
#
_cell.length_a   1.000
_cell.length_b   1.000
_cell.length_c   1.000
_cell.angle_alpha   90.00
_cell.angle_beta   90.00
_cell.angle_gamma   90.00
#
_symmetry.space_group_name_H-M   'P 1'
#
loop_
_entity.id
_entity.type
_entity.pdbx_description
1 polymer ?
#
loop_
_entity_poly.entity_id
_entity_poly.type
_entity_poly.pdbx_seq_one_letter_code
_entity_poly.pdbx_strand_id
1 'polypeptide(L)'
;MAVLCPWDCERYISLDLEGGLPLNDIRNRRLKLFPKVLEGPWVVRKAVGKPCVIGKKLTARYFRRPGYFEVDIDVGSSTLASNATHLAGGYAKNLVLDLAFALQVRSSAPTRETAVWMERARE
;
A
#
# COMPACT_ATOMS: atom_id res chain seq x y z
N MET A 1 -2.24 -5.53 5.94
CA MET A 1 -3.54 -5.09 5.36
C MET A 1 -4.15 -6.25 4.60
N ALA A 2 -5.37 -6.68 4.94
CA ALA A 2 -6.09 -7.75 4.25
C ALA A 2 -7.18 -7.17 3.33
N VAL A 3 -7.15 -7.51 2.05
CA VAL A 3 -8.16 -7.09 1.07
C VAL A 3 -9.08 -8.27 0.80
N LEU A 4 -10.37 -8.12 1.15
CA LEU A 4 -11.41 -9.05 0.75
C LEU A 4 -11.55 -8.98 -0.77
N CYS A 5 -11.28 -10.09 -1.45
CA CYS A 5 -11.33 -10.15 -2.90
C CYS A 5 -12.57 -10.93 -3.31
N PRO A 6 -13.66 -10.26 -3.74
CA PRO A 6 -14.86 -10.95 -4.23
C PRO A 6 -14.65 -11.61 -5.60
N TRP A 7 -13.49 -11.41 -6.23
CA TRP A 7 -13.10 -12.01 -7.50
C TRP A 7 -12.10 -13.14 -7.25
N ASP A 8 -12.21 -14.20 -8.04
CA ASP A 8 -11.41 -15.41 -7.96
C ASP A 8 -9.89 -15.10 -8.01
N CYS A 9 -9.26 -15.11 -6.83
CA CYS A 9 -7.85 -14.80 -6.62
C CYS A 9 -6.90 -15.83 -7.26
N GLU A 10 -7.41 -16.99 -7.71
CA GLU A 10 -6.61 -18.08 -8.25
C GLU A 10 -5.79 -17.68 -9.49
N ARG A 11 -6.32 -16.79 -10.34
CA ARG A 11 -5.56 -16.27 -11.50
C ARG A 11 -4.61 -15.14 -11.14
N TYR A 12 -4.76 -14.53 -9.97
CA TYR A 12 -4.09 -13.28 -9.63
C TYR A 12 -2.68 -13.47 -9.06
N ILE A 13 -2.46 -14.58 -8.35
CA ILE A 13 -1.20 -14.93 -7.71
C ILE A 13 -0.79 -16.30 -8.26
N SER A 14 -0.30 -16.34 -9.49
CA SER A 14 0.47 -17.49 -9.92
C SER A 14 1.75 -17.53 -9.08
N LEU A 15 1.95 -18.66 -8.40
CA LEU A 15 3.10 -19.08 -7.59
C LEU A 15 2.92 -18.92 -6.08
N ASP A 16 2.80 -20.10 -5.48
CA ASP A 16 2.84 -20.50 -4.08
C ASP A 16 4.13 -20.05 -3.39
N LEU A 17 4.15 -18.80 -2.96
CA LEU A 17 5.25 -18.31 -2.13
C LEU A 17 4.65 -17.57 -0.94
N GLU A 18 4.56 -18.29 0.17
CA GLU A 18 4.51 -17.68 1.49
C GLU A 18 5.92 -17.13 1.81
N GLY A 19 6.02 -15.85 2.17
CA GLY A 19 7.28 -15.27 2.64
C GLY A 19 7.72 -13.98 1.94
N GLY A 20 8.87 -13.45 2.39
CA GLY A 20 9.44 -12.21 1.88
C GLY A 20 9.94 -12.37 0.46
N LEU A 21 9.26 -11.72 -0.49
CA LEU A 21 9.68 -11.71 -1.89
C LEU A 21 10.81 -10.68 -2.10
N PRO A 22 11.75 -10.94 -3.02
CA PRO A 22 12.80 -9.99 -3.35
C PRO A 22 12.22 -8.68 -3.92
N LEU A 23 12.88 -7.55 -3.64
CA LEU A 23 12.42 -6.20 -4.05
C LEU A 23 12.07 -6.07 -5.55
N ASN A 24 12.73 -6.85 -6.41
CA ASN A 24 12.55 -6.84 -7.86
C ASN A 24 11.33 -7.61 -8.37
N ASP A 25 10.49 -8.13 -7.49
CA ASP A 25 9.26 -8.83 -7.88
C ASP A 25 8.34 -7.90 -8.69
N ILE A 26 7.73 -8.45 -9.73
CA ILE A 26 6.73 -7.76 -10.56
C ILE A 26 5.55 -7.27 -9.69
N ARG A 27 5.22 -7.99 -8.60
CA ARG A 27 4.20 -7.65 -7.61
C ARG A 27 4.49 -6.30 -6.94
N ASN A 28 5.76 -6.04 -6.61
CA ASN A 28 6.20 -4.79 -6.01
C ASN A 28 6.01 -3.56 -6.90
N ARG A 29 5.89 -3.75 -8.23
CA ARG A 29 5.61 -2.66 -9.17
C ARG A 29 4.13 -2.30 -9.27
N ARG A 30 3.24 -3.12 -8.71
CA ARG A 30 1.79 -3.00 -8.89
C ARG A 30 1.07 -2.40 -7.70
N LEU A 31 1.67 -2.44 -6.51
CA LEU A 31 1.13 -1.84 -5.30
C LEU A 31 1.47 -0.35 -5.22
N LYS A 32 0.45 0.50 -5.31
CA LYS A 32 0.56 1.95 -5.25
C LYS A 32 -0.16 2.48 -4.01
N LEU A 33 0.48 3.41 -3.31
CA LEU A 33 -0.12 4.20 -2.24
C LEU A 33 -0.39 5.60 -2.78
N PHE A 34 -1.58 6.10 -2.52
CA PHE A 34 -2.04 7.45 -2.78
C PHE A 34 -2.39 8.08 -1.44
N PRO A 35 -1.44 8.76 -0.80
CA PRO A 35 -1.73 9.47 0.43
C PRO A 35 -2.25 10.88 0.10
N LYS A 36 -3.27 11.33 0.85
CA LYS A 36 -3.81 12.67 0.76
C LYS A 36 -4.04 13.23 2.16
N VAL A 37 -3.26 14.24 2.51
CA VAL A 37 -3.48 15.00 3.74
C VAL A 37 -4.64 15.97 3.51
N LEU A 38 -5.72 15.81 4.27
CA LEU A 38 -6.87 16.71 4.27
C LEU A 38 -6.65 17.87 5.24
N GLU A 39 -6.21 17.56 6.46
CA GLU A 39 -5.95 18.53 7.52
C GLU A 39 -4.62 18.21 8.19
N GLY A 40 -3.83 19.23 8.52
CA GLY A 40 -2.57 19.07 9.25
C GLY A 40 -1.47 20.05 8.82
N PRO A 41 -0.36 20.10 9.58
CA PRO A 41 0.74 21.03 9.31
C PRO A 41 1.35 20.80 7.92
N TRP A 42 1.78 21.90 7.28
CA TRP A 42 2.41 21.84 5.96
C TRP A 42 3.67 20.95 5.92
N VAL A 43 4.38 20.82 7.05
CA VAL A 43 5.54 19.94 7.18
C VAL A 43 5.16 18.46 7.01
N VAL A 44 3.99 18.04 7.53
CA VAL A 44 3.48 16.67 7.37
C VAL A 44 3.08 16.43 5.92
N ARG A 45 2.42 17.42 5.28
CA ARG A 45 2.08 17.35 3.85
C ARG A 45 3.31 17.13 2.97
N LYS A 46 4.43 17.77 3.33
CA LYS A 46 5.71 17.62 2.60
C LYS A 46 6.37 16.26 2.87
N ALA A 47 6.28 15.75 4.10
CA ALA A 47 6.87 14.47 4.51
C ALA A 47 6.14 13.25 3.90
N VAL A 48 4.80 13.26 3.90
CA VAL A 48 3.96 12.17 3.36
C VAL A 48 4.13 12.01 1.83
N GLY A 49 4.50 13.09 1.14
CA GLY A 49 4.92 13.04 -0.25
C GLY A 49 3.79 12.79 -1.26
N LYS A 50 4.19 12.40 -2.47
CA LYS A 50 3.29 12.15 -3.61
C LYS A 50 2.94 10.66 -3.70
N PRO A 51 1.87 10.29 -4.44
CA PRO A 51 1.57 8.91 -4.74
C PRO A 51 2.80 8.14 -5.19
N CYS A 52 3.03 6.98 -4.58
CA CYS A 52 4.24 6.20 -4.81
C CYS A 52 3.95 4.71 -4.95
N VAL A 53 4.83 4.03 -5.67
CA VAL A 53 4.84 2.58 -5.75
C VAL A 53 5.57 2.05 -4.51
N ILE A 54 4.82 1.44 -3.60
CA ILE A 54 5.34 1.06 -2.27
C ILE A 54 6.40 -0.02 -2.38
N GLY A 55 6.15 -1.06 -3.17
CA GLY A 55 7.03 -2.23 -3.24
C GLY A 55 8.44 -1.94 -3.80
N LYS A 56 8.67 -0.74 -4.36
CA LYS A 56 10.02 -0.30 -4.76
C LYS A 56 10.79 0.40 -3.63
N LYS A 57 10.07 0.94 -2.64
CA LYS A 57 10.63 1.79 -1.58
C LYS A 57 10.63 1.11 -0.23
N LEU A 58 9.69 0.19 -0.01
CA LEU A 58 9.52 -0.55 1.23
C LEU A 58 9.55 -2.05 0.94
N THR A 59 10.11 -2.80 1.87
CA THR A 59 10.01 -4.25 1.90
C THR A 59 8.55 -4.62 2.14
N ALA A 60 7.97 -5.37 1.20
CA ALA A 60 6.60 -5.86 1.29
C ALA A 60 6.59 -7.39 1.25
N ARG A 61 5.85 -8.00 2.18
CA ARG A 61 5.59 -9.44 2.25
C ARG A 61 4.15 -9.69 1.83
N TYR A 62 3.94 -10.74 1.06
CA TYR A 62 2.65 -11.05 0.49
C TYR A 62 2.20 -12.41 1.00
N PHE A 63 0.97 -12.48 1.49
CA PHE A 63 0.38 -13.69 2.04
C PHE A 63 -0.92 -13.99 1.31
N ARG A 64 -1.03 -15.22 0.81
CA ARG A 64 -2.24 -15.72 0.17
C ARG A 64 -3.01 -16.56 1.20
N ARG A 65 -4.30 -16.28 1.35
CA ARG A 65 -5.21 -17.03 2.21
C ARG A 65 -6.51 -17.30 1.44
N PRO A 66 -7.29 -18.33 1.80
CA PRO A 66 -8.60 -18.53 1.19
C PRO A 66 -9.50 -17.31 1.41
N GLY A 67 -9.99 -16.69 0.34
CA GLY A 67 -10.92 -15.56 0.39
C GLY A 67 -10.32 -14.17 0.61
N TYR A 68 -9.01 -14.06 0.89
CA TYR A 68 -8.36 -12.76 1.00
C TYR A 68 -6.86 -12.80 0.67
N PHE A 69 -6.36 -11.64 0.27
CA PHE A 69 -4.93 -11.41 0.07
C PHE A 69 -4.43 -10.40 1.08
N GLU A 70 -3.31 -10.70 1.69
CA GLU A 70 -2.68 -9.84 2.66
C GLU A 70 -1.34 -9.33 2.17
N VAL A 71 -1.12 -8.03 2.38
CA VAL A 71 0.18 -7.40 2.20
C VAL A 71 0.61 -6.80 3.51
N ASP A 72 1.80 -7.21 3.94
CA ASP A 72 2.50 -6.64 5.07
C ASP A 72 3.64 -5.75 4.55
N ILE A 73 3.68 -4.52 5.03
CA ILE A 73 4.59 -3.48 4.55
C ILE A 73 5.44 -3.05 5.73
N ASP A 74 6.74 -3.30 5.65
CA ASP A 74 7.67 -2.86 6.68
C ASP A 74 8.05 -1.39 6.44
N VAL A 75 7.41 -0.49 7.18
CA VAL A 75 7.67 0.97 7.13
C VAL A 75 9.09 1.31 7.63
N GLY A 76 9.66 0.50 8.52
CA GLY A 76 11.01 0.67 9.06
C GLY A 76 12.11 0.40 8.03
N SER A 77 11.81 -0.34 6.97
CA SER A 77 12.75 -0.65 5.89
C SER A 77 13.21 0.56 5.06
N SER A 78 12.56 1.73 5.20
CA SER A 78 12.98 2.98 4.57
C SER A 78 13.08 4.11 5.57
N THR A 79 14.23 4.78 5.60
CA THR A 79 14.44 5.99 6.39
C THR A 79 13.43 7.08 6.06
N LEU A 80 13.03 7.20 4.78
CA LEU A 80 12.04 8.21 4.37
C LEU A 80 10.65 7.90 4.94
N ALA A 81 10.23 6.64 4.85
CA ALA A 81 8.91 6.25 5.35
C ALA A 81 8.87 6.26 6.88
N SER A 82 9.91 5.76 7.54
CA SER A 82 10.07 5.83 8.99
C SER A 82 9.98 7.27 9.50
N ASN A 83 10.70 8.20 8.88
CA ASN A 83 10.64 9.62 9.24
C ASN A 83 9.25 10.24 8.97
N ALA A 84 8.61 9.89 7.85
CA ALA A 84 7.27 10.38 7.53
C ALA A 84 6.23 9.89 8.54
N THR A 85 6.29 8.62 8.94
CA THR A 85 5.41 8.04 9.96
C THR A 85 5.67 8.63 11.35
N HIS A 86 6.94 8.83 11.72
CA HIS A 86 7.28 9.47 12.99
C HIS A 86 6.76 10.91 13.07
N LEU A 87 6.93 11.68 11.97
CA LEU A 87 6.37 13.02 11.87
C LEU A 87 4.84 13.00 11.93
N ALA A 88 4.18 12.11 11.20
CA ALA A 88 2.73 11.97 11.24
C ALA A 88 2.24 11.67 12.67
N GLY A 89 2.88 10.73 13.38
CA GLY A 89 2.55 10.39 14.77
C GLY A 89 2.73 11.55 15.75
N GLY A 90 3.73 12.42 15.54
CA GLY A 90 3.90 13.64 16.33
C GLY A 90 2.74 14.64 16.17
N TYR A 91 2.02 14.59 15.05
CA TYR A 91 0.89 15.47 14.73
C TYR A 91 -0.47 14.75 14.69
N ALA A 92 -0.52 13.48 15.11
CA ALA A 92 -1.70 12.60 15.17
C ALA A 92 -3.01 13.32 15.52
N LYS A 93 -2.99 14.08 16.63
CA LYS A 93 -4.17 14.77 17.19
C LYS A 93 -4.84 15.81 16.28
N ASN A 94 -4.14 16.31 15.26
CA ASN A 94 -4.63 17.36 14.35
C ASN A 94 -4.34 16.99 12.89
N LEU A 95 -4.30 15.70 12.58
CA LEU A 95 -3.92 15.19 11.27
C LEU A 95 -5.05 14.33 10.70
N VAL A 96 -5.63 14.77 9.59
CA VAL A 96 -6.62 14.00 8.85
C VAL A 96 -5.98 13.53 7.55
N LEU A 97 -5.87 12.21 7.39
CA LEU A 97 -5.22 11.56 6.25
C LEU A 97 -6.19 10.61 5.56
N ASP A 98 -6.40 10.81 4.27
CA ASP A 98 -6.99 9.80 3.39
C ASP A 98 -5.84 8.98 2.79
N LEU A 99 -5.84 7.67 3.03
CA LEU A 99 -4.89 6.74 2.44
C LEU A 99 -5.64 5.83 1.47
N ALA A 100 -5.23 5.85 0.20
CA ALA A 100 -5.76 4.94 -0.78
C ALA A 100 -4.67 3.99 -1.31
N PHE A 101 -4.98 2.71 -1.37
CA PHE A 101 -4.11 1.70 -1.96
C PHE A 101 -4.73 1.23 -3.26
N ALA A 102 -3.92 1.18 -4.32
CA ALA A 102 -4.32 0.63 -5.59
C ALA A 102 -3.40 -0.53 -5.94
N LEU A 103 -4.00 -1.67 -6.25
CA LEU A 103 -3.29 -2.83 -6.76
C LEU A 103 -3.69 -3.04 -8.22
N GLN A 104 -2.73 -2.85 -9.13
CA GLN A 104 -3.00 -2.91 -10.57
C GLN A 104 -2.91 -4.35 -11.10
N VAL A 105 -4.03 -4.86 -11.63
CA VAL A 105 -4.08 -6.15 -12.32
C VAL A 105 -3.90 -5.94 -13.83
N ARG A 106 -3.14 -6.82 -14.48
CA ARG A 106 -3.10 -6.89 -15.95
C ARG A 106 -3.80 -8.16 -16.40
N SER A 107 -5.09 -8.03 -16.70
CA SER A 107 -5.84 -8.99 -17.51
C SER A 107 -5.60 -8.68 -19.00
N SER A 108 -5.76 -9.67 -19.88
CA SER A 108 -5.81 -9.48 -21.33
C SER A 108 -7.07 -8.74 -21.80
N ALA A 109 -8.04 -8.52 -20.90
CA ALA A 109 -9.21 -7.71 -21.14
C ALA A 109 -8.88 -6.19 -21.13
N PRO A 110 -9.60 -5.36 -21.91
CA PRO A 110 -9.34 -3.92 -22.01
C PRO A 110 -9.60 -3.14 -20.71
N THR A 111 -10.32 -3.73 -19.75
CA THR A 111 -10.65 -3.12 -18.46
C THR A 111 -9.52 -3.37 -17.46
N ARG A 112 -8.79 -2.31 -17.08
CA ARG A 112 -7.75 -2.35 -16.05
C ARG A 112 -8.39 -2.53 -14.67
N GLU A 113 -8.66 -3.77 -14.27
CA GLU A 113 -9.14 -4.09 -12.94
C GLU A 113 -8.13 -3.56 -11.90
N THR A 114 -8.58 -2.60 -11.10
CA THR A 114 -7.78 -1.95 -10.05
C THR A 114 -8.57 -2.09 -8.78
N ALA A 115 -8.09 -2.92 -7.85
CA ALA A 115 -8.64 -2.91 -6.50
C ALA A 115 -8.16 -1.63 -5.82
N VAL A 116 -9.08 -0.69 -5.61
CA VAL A 116 -8.84 0.55 -4.88
C VAL A 116 -9.50 0.42 -3.53
N TRP A 117 -8.70 0.50 -2.47
CA TRP A 117 -9.21 0.61 -1.12
C TRP A 117 -8.85 1.97 -0.56
N MET A 118 -9.83 2.66 0.03
CA MET A 118 -9.64 3.92 0.74
C MET A 118 -9.97 3.72 2.20
N GLU A 119 -9.03 4.08 3.04
CA GLU A 119 -9.26 4.22 4.48
C GLU A 119 -8.98 5.66 4.86
N ARG A 120 -9.94 6.22 5.59
CA ARG A 120 -9.79 7.52 6.22
C ARG A 120 -9.27 7.29 7.62
N ALA A 121 -8.04 7.70 7.88
CA ALA A 121 -7.50 7.77 9.22
C ALA A 121 -7.86 9.15 9.81
N ARG A 122 -8.66 9.13 10.88
CA ARG A 122 -8.91 10.28 11.74
C ARG A 122 -8.61 9.84 13.17
N GLU A 123 -7.58 10.42 13.77
CA GLU A 123 -7.26 10.28 15.19
C GLU A 123 -7.84 11.46 16.00
#